data_AF-E9I7T1-F1
#
_entry.id   AF-E9I7T1-F1
#
_cell.length_a   1.000
_cell.length_b   1.000
_cell.length_c   1.000
_cell.angle_alpha   90.00
_cell.angle_beta   90.00
_cell.angle_gamma   90.00
#
_symmetry.space_group_name_H-M   'P 1'
#
loop_
_entity.id
_entity.type
_entity.pdbx_description
1 polymer ?
#
loop_
_entity_poly.entity_id
_entity_poly.type
_entity_poly.pdbx_seq_one_letter_code
_entity_poly.pdbx_strand_id
1 'polypeptide(L)' 'MLIAALLLTAAIAGLAAAIAWGGPKDIPPLASINNPFKDVDYSNVPPAQRYTARDGTSLAWHGYTPAGGTGGTGAS' A
#
# COMPACT_ATOMS: atom_id res chain seq x y z
N MET A 1 -12.96 5.27 56.42
CA MET A 1 -13.65 4.67 55.26
C MET A 1 -14.11 5.70 54.21
N LEU A 2 -14.57 6.90 54.61
CA LEU A 2 -15.00 7.96 53.68
C LEU A 2 -13.92 8.38 52.66
N ILE A 3 -12.67 8.55 53.09
CA ILE A 3 -11.55 8.93 52.21
C ILE A 3 -11.30 7.86 51.14
N ALA A 4 -11.31 6.57 51.53
CA ALA A 4 -11.13 5.47 50.59
C ALA A 4 -12.28 5.40 49.56
N ALA A 5 -13.52 5.64 50.01
CA ALA A 5 -14.67 5.71 49.11
C ALA A 5 -14.54 6.87 48.10
N LEU A 6 -14.13 8.07 48.54
CA LEU A 6 -13.91 9.21 47.66
C LEU A 6 -12.83 8.94 46.61
N LEU A 7 -11.71 8.34 47.01
CA LEU A 7 -10.63 7.99 46.08
C LEU A 7 -11.07 6.96 45.05
N LEU A 8 -11.82 5.94 45.48
CA LEU A 8 -12.35 4.93 44.57
C LEU A 8 -13.34 5.53 43.57
N THR A 9 -14.25 6.39 44.03
CA THR A 9 -15.20 7.09 43.15
C THR A 9 -14.48 7.99 42.14
N ALA A 10 -13.45 8.73 42.57
CA ALA A 10 -12.66 9.57 41.69
C ALA A 10 -11.92 8.75 40.61
N ALA A 11 -11.34 7.60 41.01
CA ALA A 11 -10.66 6.70 40.07
C ALA A 11 -11.61 6.12 39.03
N ILE A 12 -12.79 5.67 39.43
CA ILE A 12 -13.80 5.13 38.51
C ILE A 12 -14.31 6.22 37.56
N ALA A 13 -14.56 7.43 38.07
CA ALA A 13 -14.98 8.56 37.25
C ALA A 13 -13.91 8.93 36.21
N GLY A 14 -12.63 8.93 36.60
CA GLY A 14 -11.51 9.17 35.69
C GLY A 14 -11.38 8.11 34.60
N LEU A 15 -11.58 6.83 34.94
CA LEU A 15 -11.57 5.76 33.95
C LEU A 15 -12.74 5.86 32.98
N ALA A 16 -13.95 6.13 33.48
CA ALA A 16 -15.14 6.34 32.65
C ALA A 16 -14.94 7.51 31.68
N ALA A 17 -14.35 8.61 32.15
CA ALA A 17 -13.97 9.76 31.34
C ALA A 17 -12.97 9.37 30.23
N ALA A 18 -11.90 8.65 30.58
CA ALA A 18 -10.90 8.22 29.61
C ALA A 18 -11.48 7.32 28.50
N ILE A 19 -12.48 6.49 28.83
CA ILE A 19 -13.17 5.66 27.85
C ILE A 19 -14.13 6.49 26.99
N ALA A 20 -14.90 7.39 27.60
CA ALA A 20 -15.89 8.20 26.89
C ALA A 20 -15.26 9.23 25.93
N TRP A 21 -14.17 9.87 26.36
CA TRP A 21 -13.44 10.83 25.52
C TRP A 21 -12.38 10.16 24.64
N GLY A 22 -11.96 8.95 24.97
CA GLY A 22 -10.99 8.18 24.20
C GLY A 22 -9.61 8.85 24.11
N GLY A 23 -8.78 8.29 23.24
CA GLY A 23 -7.50 8.86 22.86
C GLY A 23 -7.61 9.84 21.69
N PRO A 24 -6.48 10.47 21.30
CA PRO A 24 -6.40 11.26 20.08
C PRO A 24 -6.91 10.46 18.87
N LYS A 25 -7.68 11.11 17.99
CA LYS A 25 -8.21 10.48 16.78
C LYS A 25 -7.10 9.83 15.95
N ASP A 26 -7.45 8.75 15.24
CA ASP A 26 -6.54 8.11 14.30
C ASP A 26 -5.97 9.11 13.29
N ILE A 27 -4.69 8.90 12.98
CA ILE A 27 -3.98 9.67 11.96
C ILE A 27 -4.59 9.27 10.61
N PRO A 28 -4.95 10.22 9.72
CA PRO A 28 -5.43 9.86 8.39
C PRO A 28 -4.45 8.91 7.69
N PRO A 29 -4.94 7.89 6.96
CA PRO A 29 -4.08 6.93 6.28
C PRO A 29 -3.04 7.63 5.42
N LEU A 30 -1.78 7.20 5.53
CA LEU A 30 -0.70 7.74 4.72
C LEU A 30 -0.97 7.38 3.25
N ALA A 31 -1.29 8.38 2.42
CA ALA A 31 -1.65 8.19 1.02
C ALA A 31 -0.60 7.42 0.19
N SER A 32 0.67 7.47 0.61
CA SER A 32 1.79 6.77 -0.04
C SER A 32 1.70 5.24 0.06
N ILE A 33 1.06 4.68 1.09
CA ILE A 33 0.96 3.22 1.28
C ILE A 33 -0.18 2.63 0.44
N ASN A 34 -1.28 3.36 0.34
CA ASN A 34 -2.48 2.85 -0.32
C ASN A 34 -2.43 2.91 -1.85
N ASN A 35 -1.50 3.69 -2.41
CA ASN A 35 -1.47 3.87 -3.85
C ASN A 35 -0.02 3.98 -4.39
N PRO A 36 0.79 2.91 -4.24
CA PRO A 36 2.22 2.92 -4.55
C PRO A 36 2.53 3.17 -6.04
N PHE A 37 1.54 2.97 -6.91
CA PHE A 37 1.70 3.08 -8.36
C PHE A 37 0.92 4.26 -8.98
N LYS A 38 0.33 5.12 -8.16
CA LYS A 38 -0.62 6.16 -8.62
C LYS A 38 0.01 7.18 -9.58
N ASP A 39 1.28 7.48 -9.36
CA ASP A 39 2.04 8.46 -10.12
C ASP A 39 3.08 7.79 -11.03
N VAL A 40 3.02 6.46 -11.21
CA VAL A 40 3.93 5.75 -12.11
C VAL A 40 3.47 5.96 -13.54
N ASP A 41 4.34 6.58 -14.34
CA ASP A 41 4.13 6.71 -15.78
C ASP A 41 4.44 5.38 -16.48
N TYR A 42 3.39 4.76 -17.02
CA TYR A 42 3.48 3.51 -17.79
C TYR A 42 3.57 3.74 -19.30
N SER A 43 3.59 4.99 -19.77
CA SER A 43 3.55 5.31 -21.21
C SER A 43 4.76 4.76 -21.98
N ASN A 44 5.87 4.53 -21.29
CA ASN A 44 7.10 3.98 -21.87
C ASN A 44 7.22 2.45 -21.73
N VAL A 45 6.20 1.77 -21.19
CA VAL A 45 6.20 0.31 -21.11
C VAL A 45 5.90 -0.26 -22.49
N PRO A 46 6.78 -1.12 -23.06
CA PRO A 46 6.52 -1.76 -24.34
C PRO A 46 5.23 -2.60 -24.31
N PRO A 47 4.54 -2.78 -25.45
CA PRO A 47 3.34 -3.61 -25.50
C PRO A 47 3.65 -5.06 -25.07
N ALA A 48 2.71 -5.67 -24.33
CA ALA A 48 2.85 -7.06 -23.90
C ALA A 48 2.76 -8.01 -25.09
N GLN A 49 3.78 -8.85 -25.26
CA GLN A 49 3.81 -9.94 -26.22
C GLN A 49 3.34 -11.23 -25.54
N ARG A 50 2.67 -12.10 -26.29
CA ARG A 50 2.14 -13.37 -25.77
C ARG A 50 2.81 -14.56 -26.45
N TYR A 51 3.13 -15.57 -25.65
CA TYR A 51 3.65 -16.85 -26.11
C TYR A 51 2.89 -17.99 -25.43
N THR A 52 2.49 -18.99 -26.20
CA THR A 52 1.88 -20.20 -25.63
C THR A 52 2.99 -21.19 -25.35
N ALA A 53 3.20 -21.50 -24.07
CA ALA A 53 4.16 -22.50 -23.64
C ALA A 53 3.74 -23.91 -24.10
N ARG A 54 4.66 -24.86 -24.00
CA ARG A 54 4.45 -26.25 -24.49
C ARG A 54 3.30 -26.97 -23.78
N ASP A 55 2.96 -26.55 -22.57
CA ASP A 55 1.87 -27.05 -21.74
C ASP A 55 0.53 -26.32 -21.99
N GLY A 56 0.49 -25.37 -22.94
CA GLY A 56 -0.68 -24.55 -23.24
C GLY A 56 -0.80 -23.29 -22.38
N THR A 57 0.12 -23.03 -21.46
CA THR A 57 0.08 -21.82 -20.61
C THR A 57 0.39 -20.57 -21.45
N SER A 58 -0.46 -19.55 -21.36
CA SER A 58 -0.21 -18.25 -22.01
C SER A 58 0.72 -17.39 -21.15
N LEU A 59 1.93 -17.14 -21.64
CA LEU A 59 2.93 -16.26 -21.02
C LEU A 59 2.89 -14.87 -21.66
N ALA A 60 2.92 -13.83 -20.82
CA ALA A 60 3.09 -12.45 -21.26
C ALA A 60 4.51 -11.98 -20.97
N TRP A 61 5.11 -11.24 -21.90
CA TRP A 61 6.45 -10.67 -21.74
C TRP A 61 6.55 -9.29 -22.40
N HIS A 62 7.51 -8.47 -21.96
CA HIS A 62 7.79 -7.14 -22.51
C HIS A 62 9.24 -7.09 -22.99
N GLY A 63 9.46 -6.73 -24.25
CA GLY A 63 10.80 -6.56 -24.80
C GLY A 63 11.35 -5.16 -24.51
N TYR A 64 12.28 -5.05 -23.56
CA TYR A 64 12.98 -3.78 -23.30
C TYR A 64 14.24 -3.70 -24.16
N THR A 65 14.36 -2.62 -24.94
CA THR A 65 15.61 -2.33 -25.64
C THR A 65 16.66 -1.77 -24.67
N PRO A 66 17.94 -2.12 -24.81
CA PRO A 66 19.01 -1.51 -24.01
C PRO A 66 19.00 0.02 -24.17
N ALA A 67 19.14 0.75 -23.07
CA ALA A 67 19.26 2.21 -23.13
C ALA A 67 20.54 2.58 -23.90
N GLY A 68 20.36 3.15 -25.11
CA GLY A 68 21.45 3.51 -26.03
C GLY A 68 21.63 2.58 -27.25
N GLY A 69 20.81 1.54 -27.40
CA GLY A 69 20.88 0.63 -28.54
C GLY A 69 20.06 1.11 -29.74
N THR A 70 20.71 1.75 -30.70
CA THR A 70 20.18 1.91 -32.06
C THR A 70 19.75 0.53 -32.59
N GLY A 71 18.51 0.44 -33.07
CA GLY A 71 17.79 -0.79 -33.39
C GLY A 71 18.63 -1.92 -33.98
N GLY A 72 18.72 -3.03 -33.24
CA GLY A 72 19.16 -4.31 -33.77
C GLY A 72 18.05 -4.92 -34.63
N THR A 73 17.99 -4.53 -35.90
CA THR A 73 17.25 -5.25 -36.94
C THR A 73 17.88 -6.63 -37.11
N GLY A 74 17.46 -7.59 -36.29
CA GLY A 74 17.65 -9.02 -36.54
C GLY A 74 16.75 -9.45 -37.68
N ALA A 75 17.21 -9.23 -38.91
CA ALA A 75 16.62 -9.75 -40.12
C ALA A 75 16.94 -11.25 -40.28
N SER A 76 15.95 -11.95 -40.85
CA SER A 76 15.94 -13.28 -41.48
C SER A 76 16.29 -14.51 -40.63
#